data_AF-A0A963PC76-F1
#
_entry.id   AF-A0A963PC76-F1
#
_cell.length_a   1.000
_cell.length_b   1.000
_cell.length_c   1.000
_cell.angle_alpha   90.00
_cell.angle_beta   90.00
_cell.angle_gamma   90.00
#
_symmetry.space_group_name_H-M   'P 1'
#
loop_
_entity.id
_entity.type
_entity.pdbx_description
1 polymer ?
#
loop_
_entity_poly.entity_id
_entity_poly.type
_entity_poly.pdbx_seq_one_letter_code
_entity_poly.pdbx_strand_id
1 'polypeptide(L)'
;AILAAGGSTITGGIGNSGNITGTGRGIAIRDASTTLAGGITNSASIIGQSDAGIGISNGATAGGGIDNAFTGFISGRNFGVLVTINASLDGSITNAGRIESTTQAAVGIVNTATLNGDIVNSGELASANNGIAVTQTSAVNGHVINRATGRIDATNDGIVVNQSTVASDIDNQGTIAAFDGDTINLVGASTSIGGNLANSGFLTAGDYGI
;
A
#
# COMPACT_ATOMS: atom_id res chain seq x y z
N ALA A 1 15.22 -0.67 13.10
CA ALA A 1 13.78 -0.34 13.09
C ALA A 1 13.57 1.09 13.57
N ILE A 2 12.48 1.73 13.17
CA ILE A 2 12.04 3.04 13.69
C ILE A 2 10.64 2.89 14.28
N LEU A 3 10.41 3.48 15.45
CA LEU A 3 9.11 3.49 16.11
C LEU A 3 8.75 4.93 16.54
N ALA A 4 7.63 5.43 16.04
CA ALA A 4 6.91 6.56 16.61
C ALA A 4 5.64 6.03 17.29
N ALA A 5 5.45 6.35 18.57
CA ALA A 5 4.34 5.88 19.38
C ALA A 5 4.05 6.83 20.55
N GLY A 6 3.00 6.55 21.33
CA GLY A 6 2.74 7.21 22.61
C GLY A 6 2.54 8.73 22.52
N GLY A 7 2.00 9.23 21.41
CA GLY A 7 1.76 10.66 21.21
C GLY A 7 2.97 11.46 20.74
N SER A 8 4.02 10.79 20.27
CA SER A 8 5.20 11.46 19.71
C SER A 8 4.89 12.16 18.39
N THR A 9 5.58 13.27 18.14
CA THR A 9 5.52 13.99 16.86
C THR A 9 6.90 14.02 16.22
N ILE A 10 7.02 13.51 15.00
CA ILE A 10 8.18 13.71 14.13
C ILE A 10 7.82 14.85 13.19
N THR A 11 8.47 16.00 13.32
CA THR A 11 8.15 17.21 12.53
C THR A 11 8.72 17.19 11.12
N GLY A 12 9.75 16.37 10.88
CA GLY A 12 10.32 16.13 9.54
C GLY A 12 9.78 14.85 8.90
N GLY A 13 10.47 14.39 7.86
CA GLY A 13 10.26 13.07 7.25
C GLY A 13 11.28 12.03 7.72
N ILE A 14 11.09 10.79 7.27
CA ILE A 14 12.06 9.71 7.44
C ILE A 14 12.71 9.43 6.09
N GLY A 15 14.03 9.66 5.98
CA GLY A 15 14.81 9.28 4.80
C GLY A 15 15.64 8.04 5.07
N ASN A 16 15.48 7.01 4.23
CA ASN A 16 16.30 5.81 4.29
C ASN A 16 17.16 5.67 3.03
N SER A 17 18.47 5.68 3.21
CA SER A 17 19.49 5.32 2.21
C SER A 17 20.37 4.16 2.67
N GLY A 18 19.95 3.44 3.73
CA GLY A 18 20.64 2.28 4.28
C GLY A 18 19.68 1.12 4.53
N ASN A 19 19.94 0.33 5.58
CA ASN A 19 19.09 -0.80 5.94
C ASN A 19 18.35 -0.50 7.26
N ILE A 20 17.02 -0.50 7.21
CA ILE A 20 16.16 -0.47 8.39
C ILE A 20 15.49 -1.83 8.50
N THR A 21 15.95 -2.66 9.44
CA THR A 21 15.30 -3.94 9.75
C THR A 21 14.65 -3.89 11.13
N GLY A 22 13.45 -4.44 11.24
CA GLY A 22 12.74 -4.64 12.50
C GLY A 22 12.09 -6.02 12.59
N THR A 23 12.08 -6.60 13.79
CA THR A 23 11.50 -7.92 14.05
C THR A 23 9.98 -7.92 13.88
N GLY A 24 9.32 -6.82 14.26
CA GLY A 24 7.91 -6.54 13.98
C GLY A 24 7.74 -5.86 12.62
N ARG A 25 7.86 -4.53 12.67
CA ARG A 25 7.85 -3.64 11.51
C ARG A 25 9.20 -2.98 11.30
N GLY A 26 9.54 -2.67 10.06
CA GLY A 26 10.73 -1.86 9.75
C GLY A 26 10.58 -0.44 10.28
N ILE A 27 9.49 0.22 9.88
CA ILE A 27 9.03 1.51 10.41
C ILE A 27 7.60 1.35 10.95
N ALA A 28 7.37 1.77 12.19
CA ALA A 28 6.05 1.78 12.81
C ALA A 28 5.67 3.19 13.28
N ILE A 29 4.53 3.70 12.81
CA ILE A 29 3.89 4.92 13.32
C ILE A 29 2.55 4.47 13.93
N ARG A 30 2.38 4.58 15.25
CA ARG A 30 1.20 4.03 15.92
C ARG A 30 0.67 4.87 17.06
N ASP A 31 -0.60 4.65 17.38
CA ASP A 31 -1.39 5.30 18.44
C ASP A 31 -1.94 6.68 18.01
N ALA A 32 -3.16 7.00 18.47
CA ALA A 32 -4.00 8.05 17.89
C ALA A 32 -3.45 9.49 18.00
N SER A 33 -2.49 9.73 18.87
CA SER A 33 -1.84 11.05 19.05
C SER A 33 -0.44 11.11 18.40
N THR A 34 0.00 10.04 17.74
CA THR A 34 1.31 10.01 17.10
C THR A 34 1.22 10.57 15.68
N THR A 35 2.09 11.53 15.38
CA THR A 35 2.13 12.18 14.06
C THR A 35 3.54 12.11 13.45
N LEU A 36 3.62 11.70 12.18
CA LEU A 36 4.76 11.96 11.31
C LEU A 36 4.35 13.07 10.35
N ALA A 37 4.85 14.29 10.51
CA ALA A 37 4.41 15.43 9.70
C ALA A 37 4.93 15.34 8.25
N GLY A 38 6.15 14.83 8.05
CA GLY A 38 6.73 14.61 6.72
C GLY A 38 6.36 13.26 6.12
N GLY A 39 6.99 12.94 4.98
CA GLY A 39 6.85 11.63 4.32
C GLY A 39 7.94 10.64 4.72
N ILE A 40 7.84 9.44 4.16
CA ILE A 40 8.88 8.41 4.22
C ILE A 40 9.47 8.25 2.82
N THR A 41 10.77 8.46 2.67
CA THR A 41 11.51 8.21 1.43
C THR A 41 12.44 7.02 1.62
N ASN A 42 12.38 6.05 0.71
CA ASN A 42 13.21 4.86 0.75
C ASN A 42 13.99 4.69 -0.56
N SER A 43 15.31 4.73 -0.46
CA SER A 43 16.24 4.48 -1.58
C SER A 43 17.11 3.25 -1.37
N ALA A 44 16.85 2.50 -0.30
CA ALA A 44 17.54 1.27 0.06
C ALA A 44 16.53 0.29 0.70
N SER A 45 16.81 -0.35 1.83
CA SER A 45 15.94 -1.42 2.36
C SER A 45 15.21 -1.05 3.65
N ILE A 46 13.90 -1.31 3.68
CA ILE A 46 13.07 -1.30 4.90
C ILE A 46 12.40 -2.67 5.03
N ILE A 47 12.69 -3.39 6.13
CA ILE A 47 12.27 -4.78 6.31
C ILE A 47 11.55 -4.96 7.66
N GLY A 48 10.33 -5.49 7.63
CA GLY A 48 9.56 -5.93 8.80
C GLY A 48 9.37 -7.43 8.83
N GLN A 49 10.04 -8.13 9.74
CA GLN A 49 10.15 -9.60 9.67
C GLN A 49 8.87 -10.36 10.02
N SER A 50 7.95 -9.80 10.82
CA SER A 50 6.75 -10.52 11.24
C SER A 50 5.42 -9.84 10.90
N ASP A 51 5.45 -8.56 10.50
CA ASP A 51 4.25 -7.82 10.13
C ASP A 51 4.46 -6.99 8.84
N ALA A 52 4.84 -5.71 8.95
CA ALA A 52 4.89 -4.79 7.82
C ALA A 52 6.27 -4.15 7.63
N GLY A 53 6.69 -3.93 6.38
CA GLY A 53 7.87 -3.10 6.11
C GLY A 53 7.70 -1.70 6.71
N ILE A 54 6.61 -1.04 6.32
CA ILE A 54 6.12 0.21 6.92
C ILE A 54 4.68 -0.01 7.38
N GLY A 55 4.37 0.33 8.64
CA GLY A 55 3.02 0.25 9.16
C GLY A 55 2.58 1.48 9.95
N ILE A 56 1.48 2.09 9.52
CA ILE A 56 0.79 3.20 10.19
C ILE A 56 -0.50 2.65 10.80
N SER A 57 -0.69 2.77 12.11
CA SER A 57 -1.81 2.08 12.78
C SER A 57 -2.38 2.76 14.01
N ASN A 58 -3.54 2.28 14.46
CA ASN A 58 -4.17 2.65 15.74
C ASN A 58 -4.47 4.16 15.83
N GLY A 59 -5.04 4.73 14.77
CA GLY A 59 -5.41 6.15 14.71
C GLY A 59 -4.25 7.11 14.44
N ALA A 60 -3.02 6.63 14.24
CA ALA A 60 -1.89 7.52 13.96
C ALA A 60 -2.00 8.18 12.58
N THR A 61 -1.35 9.33 12.43
CA THR A 61 -1.33 10.09 11.18
C THR A 61 0.08 10.24 10.62
N ALA A 62 0.26 9.95 9.34
CA ALA A 62 1.42 10.37 8.57
C ALA A 62 0.99 11.45 7.55
N GLY A 63 1.45 12.68 7.75
CA GLY A 63 1.06 13.86 6.97
C GLY A 63 1.68 13.91 5.57
N GLY A 64 2.80 13.23 5.35
CA GLY A 64 3.40 13.06 4.01
C GLY A 64 3.12 11.68 3.41
N GLY A 65 3.57 11.46 2.17
CA GLY A 65 3.45 10.18 1.48
C GLY A 65 4.56 9.17 1.80
N ILE A 66 4.50 8.02 1.15
CA ILE A 66 5.57 7.02 1.11
C ILE A 66 6.11 6.96 -0.31
N ASP A 67 7.39 7.27 -0.49
CA ASP A 67 8.08 7.21 -1.78
C ASP A 67 9.17 6.13 -1.73
N ASN A 68 8.92 5.02 -2.40
CA ASN A 68 9.89 3.95 -2.59
C ASN A 68 10.57 4.13 -3.95
N ALA A 69 11.76 4.73 -3.92
CA ALA A 69 12.54 5.06 -5.11
C ALA A 69 12.92 3.81 -5.90
N PHE A 70 13.48 3.98 -7.10
CA PHE A 70 13.85 2.88 -8.00
C PHE A 70 14.78 1.82 -7.36
N THR A 71 15.72 2.23 -6.50
CA THR A 71 16.59 1.32 -5.73
C THR A 71 15.99 0.90 -4.38
N GLY A 72 14.81 1.43 -4.06
CA GLY A 72 14.09 1.19 -2.84
C GLY A 72 13.43 -0.19 -2.81
N PHE A 73 13.59 -0.84 -1.67
CA PHE A 73 13.00 -2.12 -1.34
C PHE A 73 12.28 -2.04 0.00
N ILE A 74 10.98 -2.29 -0.01
CA ILE A 74 10.17 -2.40 1.21
C ILE A 74 9.60 -3.82 1.26
N SER A 75 9.90 -4.54 2.32
CA SER A 75 9.43 -5.93 2.50
C SER A 75 8.84 -6.10 3.88
N GLY A 76 7.69 -6.75 3.98
CA GLY A 76 7.19 -7.23 5.24
C GLY A 76 6.47 -8.56 5.11
N ARG A 77 6.42 -9.35 6.18
CA ARG A 77 5.82 -10.69 6.11
C ARG A 77 4.35 -10.63 5.68
N ASN A 78 3.55 -9.86 6.39
CA ASN A 78 2.14 -9.67 6.07
C ASN A 78 1.97 -8.60 5.00
N PHE A 79 2.59 -7.45 5.19
CA PHE A 79 2.44 -6.32 4.28
C PHE A 79 3.76 -5.67 3.92
N GLY A 80 3.92 -5.20 2.68
CA GLY A 80 5.02 -4.28 2.38
C GLY A 80 4.75 -2.94 3.07
N VAL A 81 3.61 -2.33 2.72
CA VAL A 81 3.07 -1.10 3.33
C VAL A 81 1.67 -1.36 3.89
N LEU A 82 1.43 -0.95 5.13
CA LEU A 82 0.15 -1.12 5.82
C LEU A 82 -0.33 0.20 6.44
N VAL A 83 -1.52 0.66 6.08
CA VAL A 83 -2.28 1.68 6.81
C VAL A 83 -3.50 0.98 7.41
N THR A 84 -3.63 0.99 8.74
CA THR A 84 -4.68 0.19 9.39
C THR A 84 -5.24 0.73 10.69
N ILE A 85 -6.41 0.25 11.10
CA ILE A 85 -7.01 0.51 12.42
C ILE A 85 -7.18 2.02 12.62
N ASN A 86 -8.07 2.63 11.83
CA ASN A 86 -8.40 4.06 11.87
C ASN A 86 -7.24 5.03 11.60
N ALA A 87 -6.10 4.54 11.12
CA ALA A 87 -4.96 5.39 10.78
C ALA A 87 -5.15 6.14 9.46
N SER A 88 -4.44 7.26 9.30
CA SER A 88 -4.41 8.03 8.06
C SER A 88 -3.00 8.20 7.50
N LEU A 89 -2.91 8.12 6.18
CA LEU A 89 -1.75 8.56 5.39
C LEU A 89 -2.23 9.67 4.46
N ASP A 90 -1.71 10.88 4.64
CA ASP A 90 -2.26 12.06 3.96
C ASP A 90 -1.66 12.30 2.58
N GLY A 91 -0.50 11.70 2.29
CA GLY A 91 0.12 11.71 0.96
C GLY A 91 -0.07 10.39 0.19
N SER A 92 0.50 10.33 -1.02
CA SER A 92 0.44 9.14 -1.88
C SER A 92 1.44 8.05 -1.45
N ILE A 93 1.14 6.80 -1.80
CA ILE A 93 2.10 5.69 -1.84
C ILE A 93 2.63 5.60 -3.26
N THR A 94 3.89 5.97 -3.49
CA THR A 94 4.56 5.90 -4.79
C THR A 94 5.62 4.82 -4.75
N ASN A 95 5.55 3.86 -5.66
CA ASN A 95 6.52 2.79 -5.80
C ASN A 95 7.18 2.86 -7.18
N ALA A 96 8.46 3.20 -7.23
CA ALA A 96 9.32 3.04 -8.40
C ALA A 96 10.27 1.84 -8.27
N GLY A 97 10.52 1.38 -7.04
CA GLY A 97 11.30 0.18 -6.73
C GLY A 97 10.43 -1.05 -6.54
N ARG A 98 10.69 -1.82 -5.48
CA ARG A 98 9.92 -3.02 -5.13
C ARG A 98 9.30 -2.92 -3.74
N ILE A 99 8.00 -3.16 -3.66
CA ILE A 99 7.28 -3.39 -2.40
C ILE A 99 6.78 -4.84 -2.42
N GLU A 100 7.08 -5.60 -1.38
CA GLU A 100 6.66 -6.99 -1.33
C GLU A 100 6.09 -7.45 0.01
N SER A 101 5.28 -8.51 -0.07
CA SER A 101 4.91 -9.30 1.09
C SER A 101 4.88 -10.80 0.81
N THR A 102 4.98 -11.60 1.87
CA THR A 102 5.05 -13.06 1.75
C THR A 102 3.80 -13.79 2.22
N THR A 103 2.80 -13.09 2.76
CA THR A 103 1.55 -13.73 3.22
C THR A 103 0.27 -12.97 2.88
N GLN A 104 0.24 -11.63 2.97
CA GLN A 104 -0.96 -10.84 2.65
C GLN A 104 -0.71 -9.95 1.45
N ALA A 105 -0.79 -8.63 1.61
CA ALA A 105 -0.77 -7.70 0.47
C ALA A 105 0.51 -6.89 0.36
N ALA A 106 0.94 -6.52 -0.85
CA ALA A 106 2.09 -5.62 -0.98
C ALA A 106 1.74 -4.24 -0.39
N VAL A 107 0.53 -3.73 -0.69
CA VAL A 107 -0.03 -2.52 -0.10
C VAL A 107 -1.42 -2.82 0.49
N GLY A 108 -1.61 -2.53 1.78
CA GLY A 108 -2.88 -2.70 2.47
C GLY A 108 -3.39 -1.40 3.10
N ILE A 109 -4.61 -0.98 2.71
CA ILE A 109 -5.41 0.06 3.36
C ILE A 109 -6.64 -0.64 3.96
N VAL A 110 -6.58 -0.99 5.24
CA VAL A 110 -7.51 -1.97 5.84
C VAL A 110 -7.97 -1.57 7.25
N ASN A 111 -9.09 -2.09 7.73
CA ASN A 111 -9.68 -1.76 9.05
C ASN A 111 -9.93 -0.25 9.27
N THR A 112 -10.84 0.33 8.48
CA THR A 112 -11.24 1.74 8.59
C THR A 112 -10.08 2.72 8.37
N ALA A 113 -9.08 2.33 7.59
CA ALA A 113 -7.95 3.20 7.28
C ALA A 113 -8.28 4.16 6.14
N THR A 114 -7.60 5.31 6.13
CA THR A 114 -7.75 6.29 5.06
C THR A 114 -6.40 6.62 4.43
N LEU A 115 -6.34 6.55 3.11
CA LEU A 115 -5.28 7.13 2.30
C LEU A 115 -5.85 8.38 1.60
N ASN A 116 -5.31 9.56 1.89
CA ASN A 116 -5.76 10.82 1.27
C ASN A 116 -5.03 11.18 -0.04
N GLY A 117 -4.15 10.29 -0.51
CA GLY A 117 -3.48 10.41 -1.81
C GLY A 117 -3.74 9.21 -2.72
N ASP A 118 -2.84 9.04 -3.69
CA ASP A 118 -2.89 7.97 -4.69
C ASP A 118 -2.08 6.75 -4.24
N ILE A 119 -2.38 5.60 -4.83
CA ILE A 119 -1.44 4.47 -4.90
C ILE A 119 -0.90 4.45 -6.33
N VAL A 120 0.40 4.70 -6.50
CA VAL A 120 1.06 4.76 -7.81
C VAL A 120 2.17 3.71 -7.87
N ASN A 121 1.97 2.70 -8.68
CA ASN A 121 3.00 1.70 -8.98
C ASN A 121 3.63 1.96 -10.34
N SER A 122 4.93 2.19 -10.36
CA SER A 122 5.79 2.27 -11.55
C SER A 122 6.93 1.24 -11.52
N GLY A 123 7.08 0.53 -10.41
CA GLY A 123 8.00 -0.60 -10.22
C GLY A 123 7.21 -1.90 -9.99
N GLU A 124 7.58 -2.66 -8.97
CA GLU A 124 6.98 -3.98 -8.68
C GLU A 124 6.24 -3.98 -7.33
N LEU A 125 4.98 -4.41 -7.35
CA LEU A 125 4.25 -4.87 -6.16
C LEU A 125 4.17 -6.39 -6.24
N ALA A 126 4.84 -7.11 -5.34
CA ALA A 126 4.86 -8.57 -5.31
C ALA A 126 4.22 -9.10 -4.02
N SER A 127 3.25 -10.00 -4.12
CA SER A 127 2.53 -10.47 -2.93
C SER A 127 2.10 -11.92 -3.04
N ALA A 128 2.06 -12.61 -1.90
CA ALA A 128 1.57 -13.98 -1.83
C ALA A 128 0.03 -14.09 -1.75
N ASN A 129 -0.69 -12.97 -1.60
CA ASN A 129 -2.14 -12.93 -1.61
C ASN A 129 -2.61 -11.81 -2.56
N ASN A 130 -2.75 -10.57 -2.09
CA ASN A 130 -3.29 -9.48 -2.92
C ASN A 130 -2.24 -8.43 -3.26
N GLY A 131 -2.20 -7.91 -4.48
CA GLY A 131 -1.25 -6.84 -4.81
C GLY A 131 -1.53 -5.58 -4.01
N ILE A 132 -2.76 -5.06 -4.16
CA ILE A 132 -3.31 -3.94 -3.41
C ILE A 132 -4.62 -4.38 -2.75
N ALA A 133 -4.74 -4.18 -1.44
CA ALA A 133 -5.96 -4.49 -0.69
C ALA A 133 -6.54 -3.23 -0.04
N VAL A 134 -7.72 -2.80 -0.49
CA VAL A 134 -8.52 -1.73 0.12
C VAL A 134 -9.77 -2.36 0.71
N THR A 135 -9.78 -2.65 2.01
CA THR A 135 -10.82 -3.50 2.60
C THR A 135 -11.33 -3.00 3.95
N GLN A 136 -12.47 -3.54 4.39
CA GLN A 136 -13.02 -3.34 5.74
C GLN A 136 -13.33 -1.86 6.04
N THR A 137 -14.21 -1.26 5.26
CA THR A 137 -14.66 0.15 5.42
C THR A 137 -13.51 1.16 5.30
N SER A 138 -12.52 0.87 4.46
CA SER A 138 -11.39 1.75 4.22
C SER A 138 -11.60 2.62 2.98
N ALA A 139 -10.80 3.67 2.84
CA ALA A 139 -10.89 4.59 1.72
C ALA A 139 -9.52 4.93 1.14
N VAL A 140 -9.44 4.93 -0.19
CA VAL A 140 -8.42 5.65 -0.96
C VAL A 140 -9.12 6.84 -1.59
N ASN A 141 -8.82 8.05 -1.11
CA ASN A 141 -9.44 9.28 -1.60
C ASN A 141 -8.81 9.80 -2.90
N GLY A 142 -7.76 9.14 -3.40
CA GLY A 142 -7.16 9.39 -4.71
C GLY A 142 -7.46 8.28 -5.72
N HIS A 143 -6.50 8.07 -6.63
CA HIS A 143 -6.49 7.04 -7.66
C HIS A 143 -5.69 5.81 -7.25
N VAL A 144 -5.97 4.67 -7.87
CA VAL A 144 -5.06 3.52 -7.89
C VAL A 144 -4.52 3.37 -9.31
N ILE A 145 -3.22 3.57 -9.49
CA ILE A 145 -2.58 3.64 -10.80
C ILE A 145 -1.42 2.64 -10.89
N ASN A 146 -1.51 1.70 -11.82
CA ASN A 146 -0.39 0.88 -12.25
C ASN A 146 0.14 1.41 -13.58
N ARG A 147 1.24 2.15 -13.56
CA ARG A 147 1.84 2.81 -14.73
C ARG A 147 2.34 1.79 -15.75
N ALA A 148 2.65 2.24 -16.96
CA ALA A 148 3.12 1.37 -18.04
C ALA A 148 4.34 0.48 -17.69
N THR A 149 5.22 0.95 -16.80
CA THR A 149 6.37 0.17 -16.29
C THR A 149 6.04 -0.63 -15.03
N GLY A 150 4.88 -0.38 -14.43
CA GLY A 150 4.41 -0.99 -13.22
C GLY A 150 3.98 -2.43 -13.43
N ARG A 151 4.35 -3.28 -12.48
CA ARG A 151 3.93 -4.67 -12.38
C ARG A 151 3.31 -4.93 -11.02
N ILE A 152 2.13 -5.52 -11.01
CA ILE A 152 1.48 -6.06 -9.82
C ILE A 152 1.44 -7.57 -10.01
N ASP A 153 2.19 -8.30 -9.20
CA ASP A 153 2.20 -9.77 -9.14
C ASP A 153 1.55 -10.21 -7.83
N ALA A 154 0.39 -10.85 -7.93
CA ALA A 154 -0.38 -11.35 -6.82
C ALA A 154 -0.76 -12.81 -7.06
N THR A 155 -0.75 -13.62 -6.01
CA THR A 155 -1.25 -15.00 -6.11
C THR A 155 -2.77 -15.02 -6.20
N ASN A 156 -3.49 -14.27 -5.35
CA ASN A 156 -4.95 -14.20 -5.35
C ASN A 156 -5.43 -13.04 -6.23
N ASP A 157 -5.74 -11.87 -5.66
CA ASP A 157 -6.26 -10.73 -6.44
C ASP A 157 -5.19 -9.67 -6.70
N GLY A 158 -5.13 -9.12 -7.92
CA GLY A 158 -4.22 -8.02 -8.23
C GLY A 158 -4.55 -6.77 -7.42
N ILE A 159 -5.80 -6.31 -7.52
CA ILE A 159 -6.35 -5.20 -6.74
C ILE A 159 -7.70 -5.64 -6.19
N VAL A 160 -7.87 -5.65 -4.87
CA VAL A 160 -9.17 -5.93 -4.23
C VAL A 160 -9.70 -4.69 -3.52
N VAL A 161 -10.96 -4.34 -3.81
CA VAL A 161 -11.73 -3.34 -3.08
C VAL A 161 -12.94 -4.03 -2.45
N ASN A 162 -12.94 -4.15 -1.12
CA ASN A 162 -13.96 -4.90 -0.38
C ASN A 162 -14.63 -4.06 0.71
N GLN A 163 -15.94 -3.82 0.57
CA GLN A 163 -16.73 -2.93 1.43
C GLN A 163 -16.02 -1.59 1.66
N SER A 164 -15.44 -1.03 0.60
CA SER A 164 -14.50 0.10 0.67
C SER A 164 -14.58 0.97 -0.58
N THR A 165 -13.94 2.13 -0.55
CA THR A 165 -14.03 3.11 -1.64
C THR A 165 -12.66 3.44 -2.22
N VAL A 166 -12.61 3.55 -3.55
CA VAL A 166 -11.60 4.34 -4.27
C VAL A 166 -12.34 5.54 -4.86
N ALA A 167 -11.99 6.76 -4.43
CA ALA A 167 -12.78 7.94 -4.77
C ALA A 167 -12.63 8.36 -6.24
N SER A 168 -11.52 8.00 -6.87
CA SER A 168 -11.24 8.34 -8.28
C SER A 168 -11.13 7.06 -9.13
N ASP A 169 -10.21 7.01 -10.09
CA ASP A 169 -10.07 5.89 -11.02
C ASP A 169 -9.23 4.73 -10.44
N ILE A 170 -9.47 3.52 -10.96
CA ILE A 170 -8.47 2.45 -11.00
C ILE A 170 -7.96 2.37 -12.45
N ASP A 171 -6.69 2.71 -12.68
CA ASP A 171 -6.08 2.76 -14.01
C ASP A 171 -4.89 1.81 -14.12
N ASN A 172 -5.03 0.78 -14.95
CA ASN A 172 -3.93 -0.10 -15.33
C ASN A 172 -3.39 0.26 -16.73
N GLN A 173 -2.17 0.77 -16.77
CA GLN A 173 -1.37 0.95 -17.98
C GLN A 173 -0.25 -0.11 -18.09
N GLY A 174 0.10 -0.75 -16.97
CA GLY A 174 1.15 -1.77 -16.87
C GLY A 174 0.64 -3.20 -16.89
N THR A 175 1.30 -4.08 -16.15
CA THR A 175 0.86 -5.47 -15.99
C THR A 175 0.25 -5.69 -14.61
N ILE A 176 -0.93 -6.31 -14.56
CA ILE A 176 -1.47 -6.94 -13.35
C ILE A 176 -1.60 -8.44 -13.64
N ALA A 177 -0.95 -9.25 -12.81
CA ALA A 177 -1.04 -10.70 -12.83
C ALA A 177 -1.58 -11.20 -11.49
N ALA A 178 -2.69 -11.91 -11.54
CA ALA A 178 -3.41 -12.54 -10.44
C ALA A 178 -3.54 -14.03 -10.78
N PHE A 179 -2.74 -14.90 -10.16
CA PHE A 179 -2.59 -16.29 -10.65
C PHE A 179 -3.79 -17.19 -10.36
N ASP A 180 -4.38 -17.04 -9.18
CA ASP A 180 -5.48 -17.86 -8.66
C ASP A 180 -6.78 -17.06 -8.52
N GLY A 181 -6.75 -15.73 -8.65
CA GLY A 181 -7.91 -14.85 -8.48
C GLY A 181 -8.07 -13.82 -9.60
N ASP A 182 -8.69 -12.68 -9.27
CA ASP A 182 -9.05 -11.65 -10.23
C ASP A 182 -7.98 -10.57 -10.32
N THR A 183 -7.74 -10.01 -11.51
CA THR A 183 -6.81 -8.87 -11.57
C THR A 183 -7.38 -7.62 -10.90
N ILE A 184 -8.69 -7.39 -10.97
CA ILE A 184 -9.39 -6.36 -10.21
C ILE A 184 -10.67 -6.97 -9.63
N ASN A 185 -10.78 -7.05 -8.30
CA ASN A 185 -11.91 -7.64 -7.58
C ASN A 185 -12.68 -6.57 -6.79
N LEU A 186 -13.93 -6.31 -7.15
CA LEU A 186 -14.82 -5.38 -6.45
C LEU A 186 -15.95 -6.14 -5.73
N VAL A 187 -15.90 -6.22 -4.39
CA VAL A 187 -16.82 -7.08 -3.62
C VAL A 187 -17.44 -6.40 -2.41
N GLY A 188 -18.67 -6.76 -2.07
CA GLY A 188 -19.37 -6.26 -0.90
C GLY A 188 -20.25 -5.04 -1.16
N ALA A 189 -21.36 -4.94 -0.42
CA ALA A 189 -22.46 -4.03 -0.71
C ALA A 189 -22.10 -2.53 -0.68
N SER A 190 -21.04 -2.14 0.01
CA SER A 190 -20.58 -0.75 0.12
C SER A 190 -19.34 -0.45 -0.74
N THR A 191 -18.96 -1.36 -1.65
CA THR A 191 -17.83 -1.11 -2.54
C THR A 191 -18.19 -0.10 -3.62
N SER A 192 -17.32 0.88 -3.81
CA SER A 192 -17.54 1.94 -4.80
C SER A 192 -16.24 2.44 -5.41
N ILE A 193 -16.27 2.69 -6.71
CA ILE A 193 -15.25 3.42 -7.45
C ILE A 193 -15.92 4.70 -7.95
N GLY A 194 -15.38 5.86 -7.57
CA GLY A 194 -15.98 7.15 -7.94
C GLY A 194 -15.65 7.58 -9.38
N GLY A 195 -14.56 7.05 -9.94
CA GLY A 195 -14.14 7.24 -11.33
C GLY A 195 -14.37 6.01 -12.21
N ASN A 196 -13.49 5.84 -13.19
CA ASN A 196 -13.49 4.76 -14.15
C ASN A 196 -12.61 3.58 -13.67
N LEU A 197 -12.94 2.39 -14.15
CA LEU A 197 -11.97 1.29 -14.24
C LEU A 197 -11.40 1.30 -15.65
N ALA A 198 -10.15 1.74 -15.79
CA ALA A 198 -9.46 1.84 -17.05
C ALA A 198 -8.36 0.77 -17.14
N ASN A 199 -8.30 0.08 -18.28
CA ASN A 199 -7.20 -0.80 -18.61
C ASN A 199 -6.69 -0.48 -20.01
N SER A 200 -5.46 -0.01 -20.10
CA SER A 200 -4.66 0.13 -21.33
C SER A 200 -3.41 -0.75 -21.33
N GLY A 201 -3.18 -1.49 -20.25
CA GLY A 201 -2.12 -2.48 -20.10
C GLY A 201 -2.60 -3.93 -20.20
N PHE A 202 -1.86 -4.83 -19.54
CA PHE A 202 -2.10 -6.27 -19.54
C PHE A 202 -2.72 -6.74 -18.22
N LEU A 203 -3.76 -7.57 -18.34
CA LEU A 203 -4.39 -8.28 -17.24
C LEU A 203 -4.22 -9.78 -17.49
N THR A 204 -3.72 -10.51 -16.48
CA THR A 204 -3.65 -11.98 -16.48
C THR A 204 -4.28 -12.47 -15.20
N ALA A 205 -5.46 -13.06 -15.29
CA ALA A 205 -6.22 -13.55 -14.14
C ALA A 205 -6.34 -15.08 -14.16
N GLY A 206 -6.43 -15.69 -12.98
CA GLY A 206 -6.86 -17.07 -12.80
C GLY A 206 -8.37 -17.21 -13.00
N ASP A 207 -9.13 -16.22 -12.50
CA ASP A 207 -10.59 -16.17 -12.54
C ASP A 207 -11.09 -15.11 -13.54
N TYR A 208 -11.15 -13.83 -13.17
CA TYR A 208 -11.64 -12.73 -14.01
C TYR A 208 -10.66 -11.55 -14.14
N GLY A 209 -10.67 -10.89 -15.30
CA GLY A 209 -9.85 -9.70 -15.52
C GLY A 209 -10.34 -8.47 -14.74
N ILE A 210 -11.63 -8.17 -14.82
CA ILE A 210 -12.29 -7.07 -14.12
C ILE A 210 -13.69 -7.54 -13.74
#